data_AF-A0A661XWW3-F1
#
_entry.id   AF-A0A661XWW3-F1
#
_cell.length_a   1.000
_cell.length_b   1.000
_cell.length_c   1.000
_cell.angle_alpha   90.00
_cell.angle_beta   90.00
_cell.angle_gamma   90.00
#
_symmetry.space_group_name_H-M   'P 1'
#
loop_
_entity.id
_entity.type
_entity.pdbx_description
1 polymer ?
#
loop_
_entity_poly.entity_id
_entity_poly.type
_entity_poly.pdbx_seq_one_letter_code
_entity_poly.pdbx_strand_id
1 'polypeptide(L)'
;KSFNPQYFIENQVHGYNPHDELSYEESAEIIIAHVIDGIEIARKNNLPDPIIDFIRTHHGITRVEYFYRMYLKDNPDEEVDESLFTYPGPKPYSKETAVLMMADGVEAASRSLKNYDHESIENLVDTMIDSNIKSGQFENADINFKDIKRIKKIFKKMLLNIYHVRIEYPK
;
A
#
# COMPACT_ATOMS: atom_id res chain seq x y z
N LYS A 1 -8.41 15.10 -9.66
CA LYS A 1 -8.47 14.02 -10.69
C LYS A 1 -7.10 13.37 -10.68
N SER A 2 -7.01 12.06 -10.45
CA SER A 2 -5.75 11.33 -10.68
C SER A 2 -5.42 11.37 -12.17
N PHE A 3 -4.14 11.42 -12.52
CA PHE A 3 -3.73 11.14 -13.89
C PHE A 3 -3.88 9.63 -14.12
N ASN A 4 -4.37 9.23 -15.29
CA ASN A 4 -4.50 7.83 -15.68
C ASN A 4 -5.29 6.90 -14.70
N PRO A 5 -6.49 7.28 -14.23
CA PRO A 5 -7.24 6.51 -13.23
C PRO A 5 -7.53 5.07 -13.64
N GLN A 6 -7.63 4.78 -14.95
CA GLN A 6 -7.92 3.45 -15.49
C GLN A 6 -6.87 2.38 -15.16
N TYR A 7 -5.65 2.76 -14.76
CA TYR A 7 -4.60 1.81 -14.36
C TYR A 7 -4.71 1.35 -12.90
N PHE A 8 -5.61 1.92 -12.12
CA PHE A 8 -5.83 1.47 -10.74
C PHE A 8 -7.03 0.53 -10.67
N ILE A 9 -6.86 -0.61 -10.00
CA ILE A 9 -7.81 -1.73 -9.99
C ILE A 9 -9.21 -1.30 -9.53
N GLU A 10 -9.31 -0.34 -8.63
CA GLU A 10 -10.58 0.20 -8.14
C GLU A 10 -11.38 1.00 -9.18
N ASN A 11 -10.74 1.41 -10.27
CA ASN A 11 -11.36 2.15 -11.37
C ASN A 11 -11.57 1.28 -12.61
N GLN A 12 -11.11 0.02 -12.60
CA GLN A 12 -11.23 -0.87 -13.75
C GLN A 12 -12.67 -1.42 -13.86
N VAL A 13 -13.25 -1.29 -15.06
CA VAL A 13 -14.54 -1.89 -15.40
C VAL A 13 -14.29 -3.31 -15.91
N HIS A 14 -15.16 -4.26 -15.55
CA HIS A 14 -14.97 -5.69 -15.82
C HIS A 14 -14.59 -5.97 -17.28
N GLY A 15 -13.42 -6.60 -17.49
CA GLY A 15 -13.02 -7.23 -18.75
C GLY A 15 -11.88 -6.55 -19.53
N TYR A 16 -11.42 -5.36 -19.12
CA TYR A 16 -10.26 -4.70 -19.74
C TYR A 16 -9.27 -4.24 -18.67
N ASN A 17 -8.03 -4.72 -18.76
CA ASN A 17 -6.91 -4.29 -17.93
C ASN A 17 -5.85 -3.62 -18.83
N PRO A 18 -5.65 -2.29 -18.75
CA PRO A 18 -4.71 -1.59 -19.61
C PRO A 18 -3.24 -1.98 -19.36
N HIS A 19 -2.94 -2.68 -18.27
CA HIS A 19 -1.61 -3.25 -18.03
C HIS A 19 -1.29 -4.44 -18.94
N ASP A 20 -2.29 -5.08 -19.55
CA ASP A 20 -2.06 -6.22 -20.44
C ASP A 20 -1.37 -5.81 -21.76
N GLU A 21 -1.35 -4.51 -22.07
CA GLU A 21 -0.74 -3.92 -23.28
C GLU A 21 0.63 -3.27 -23.00
N LEU A 22 1.13 -3.35 -21.76
CA LEU A 22 2.36 -2.68 -21.30
C LEU A 22 3.41 -3.69 -20.83
N SER A 23 4.67 -3.27 -20.82
CA SER A 23 5.69 -4.00 -20.06
C SER A 23 5.43 -3.91 -18.55
N TYR A 24 6.12 -4.78 -17.79
CA TYR A 24 6.02 -4.77 -16.32
C TYR A 24 6.62 -3.50 -15.73
N GLU A 25 7.69 -3.00 -16.34
CA GLU A 25 8.36 -1.77 -15.97
C GLU A 25 7.49 -0.55 -16.29
N GLU A 26 6.88 -0.48 -17.47
CA GLU A 26 5.94 0.59 -17.84
C GLU A 26 4.73 0.62 -16.89
N SER A 27 4.22 -0.56 -16.55
CA SER A 27 3.14 -0.69 -15.57
C SER A 27 3.53 -0.21 -14.18
N ALA A 28 4.74 -0.55 -13.73
CA ALA A 28 5.27 -0.10 -12.45
C ALA A 28 5.51 1.42 -12.45
N GLU A 29 6.05 1.98 -13.53
CA GLU A 29 6.29 3.42 -13.69
C GLU A 29 4.98 4.21 -13.57
N ILE A 30 3.92 3.79 -14.27
CA ILE A 30 2.60 4.44 -14.20
C ILE A 30 2.04 4.40 -12.77
N ILE A 31 2.15 3.24 -12.10
CA ILE A 31 1.70 3.12 -10.73
C ILE A 31 2.53 4.00 -9.82
N ILE A 32 3.85 4.02 -9.92
CA ILE A 32 4.71 4.84 -9.05
C ILE A 32 4.46 6.34 -9.26
N ALA A 33 4.22 6.75 -10.51
CA ALA A 33 4.02 8.15 -10.89
C ALA A 33 2.86 8.83 -10.17
N HIS A 34 1.84 8.08 -9.72
CA HIS A 34 0.66 8.64 -9.05
C HIS A 34 1.00 9.47 -7.81
N VAL A 35 2.12 9.14 -7.14
CA VAL A 35 2.60 9.88 -5.97
C VAL A 35 3.05 11.28 -6.38
N ILE A 36 3.90 11.37 -7.41
CA ILE A 36 4.45 12.64 -7.92
C ILE A 36 3.32 13.49 -8.50
N ASP A 37 2.46 12.87 -9.28
CA ASP A 37 1.25 13.47 -9.84
C ASP A 37 0.32 14.03 -8.75
N GLY A 38 0.10 13.26 -7.69
CA GLY A 38 -0.68 13.69 -6.53
C GLY A 38 -0.08 14.91 -5.84
N ILE A 39 1.24 14.94 -5.67
CA ILE A 39 1.98 16.08 -5.10
C ILE A 39 1.82 17.31 -6.00
N GLU A 40 1.96 17.16 -7.31
CA GLU A 40 1.79 18.28 -8.24
C GLU A 40 0.38 18.85 -8.20
N ILE A 41 -0.64 18.00 -8.19
CA ILE A 41 -2.04 18.42 -8.07
C ILE A 41 -2.27 19.16 -6.75
N ALA A 42 -1.79 18.61 -5.64
CA ALA A 42 -1.94 19.21 -4.32
C ALA A 42 -1.28 20.59 -4.25
N ARG A 43 -0.07 20.74 -4.80
CA ARG A 43 0.64 22.03 -4.89
C ARG A 43 -0.08 23.02 -5.79
N LYS A 44 -0.54 22.60 -6.98
CA LYS A 44 -1.33 23.46 -7.89
C LYS A 44 -2.60 24.00 -7.25
N ASN A 45 -3.17 23.27 -6.28
CA ASN A 45 -4.35 23.66 -5.52
C ASN A 45 -4.03 24.32 -4.17
N ASN A 46 -2.76 24.66 -3.90
CA ASN A 46 -2.30 25.30 -2.67
C ASN A 46 -2.71 24.52 -1.40
N LEU A 47 -2.69 23.19 -1.45
CA LEU A 47 -2.89 22.39 -0.24
C LEU A 47 -1.72 22.58 0.74
N PRO A 48 -1.98 22.56 2.06
CA PRO A 48 -0.91 22.67 3.06
C PRO A 48 0.11 21.53 2.95
N ASP A 49 1.38 21.83 3.28
CA ASP A 49 2.47 20.85 3.27
C ASP A 49 2.14 19.56 4.05
N PRO A 50 1.49 19.60 5.23
CA PRO A 50 1.12 18.36 5.93
C PRO A 50 0.25 17.40 5.09
N ILE A 51 -0.61 17.93 4.19
CA ILE A 51 -1.42 17.10 3.30
C ILE A 51 -0.58 16.53 2.16
N ILE A 52 0.32 17.34 1.61
CA ILE A 52 1.29 16.90 0.59
C ILE A 52 2.21 15.81 1.15
N ASP A 53 2.54 15.89 2.44
CA ASP A 53 3.37 14.92 3.13
C ASP A 53 2.72 13.54 3.22
N PHE A 54 1.40 13.49 3.49
CA PHE A 54 0.65 12.24 3.40
C PHE A 54 0.74 11.62 2.01
N ILE A 55 0.54 12.41 0.94
CA ILE A 55 0.64 11.92 -0.45
C ILE A 55 2.05 11.41 -0.72
N ARG A 56 3.08 12.17 -0.34
CA ARG A 56 4.47 11.86 -0.66
C ARG A 56 5.01 10.63 0.09
N THR A 57 4.47 10.30 1.26
CA THR A 57 5.05 9.28 2.15
C THR A 57 4.25 8.00 2.29
N HIS A 58 3.00 7.94 1.82
CA HIS A 58 2.11 6.81 2.10
C HIS A 58 2.61 5.46 1.60
N HIS A 59 3.46 5.42 0.57
CA HIS A 59 4.12 4.18 0.12
C HIS A 59 5.56 4.00 0.61
N GLY A 60 6.17 5.02 1.22
CA GLY A 60 7.57 5.01 1.60
C GLY A 60 8.47 4.59 0.43
N ILE A 61 9.38 3.64 0.68
CA ILE A 61 10.24 3.03 -0.35
C ILE A 61 9.83 1.58 -0.63
N THR A 62 8.52 1.30 -0.64
CA THR A 62 8.02 -0.04 -0.97
C THR A 62 8.16 -0.32 -2.47
N ARG A 63 7.98 -1.58 -2.85
CA ARG A 63 8.07 -2.05 -4.23
C ARG A 63 6.67 -2.40 -4.76
N VAL A 64 6.42 -2.12 -6.03
CA VAL A 64 5.24 -2.60 -6.76
C VAL A 64 5.42 -4.09 -7.05
N GLU A 65 5.17 -4.89 -6.01
CA GLU A 65 5.61 -6.30 -5.92
C GLU A 65 5.04 -7.20 -7.03
N TYR A 66 3.83 -6.93 -7.50
CA TYR A 66 3.19 -7.74 -8.55
C TYR A 66 4.00 -7.71 -9.85
N PHE A 67 4.24 -6.51 -10.39
CA PHE A 67 4.97 -6.34 -11.65
C PHE A 67 6.43 -6.77 -11.52
N TYR A 68 7.06 -6.51 -10.37
CA TYR A 68 8.40 -7.01 -10.08
C TYR A 68 8.49 -8.55 -10.15
N ARG A 69 7.55 -9.27 -9.52
CA ARG A 69 7.55 -10.73 -9.54
C ARG A 69 7.24 -11.31 -10.92
N MET A 70 6.37 -10.65 -11.68
CA MET A 70 6.08 -11.05 -13.05
C MET A 70 7.31 -10.87 -13.95
N TYR A 71 8.03 -9.76 -13.79
CA TYR A 71 9.31 -9.54 -14.48
C TYR A 71 10.32 -10.64 -14.18
N LEU A 72 10.57 -10.96 -12.90
CA LEU A 72 11.49 -12.03 -12.51
C LEU A 72 11.10 -13.40 -13.05
N LYS A 73 9.79 -13.67 -13.14
CA LYS A 73 9.27 -14.94 -13.64
C LYS A 73 9.55 -15.11 -15.14
N ASP A 74 9.37 -14.04 -15.90
CA ASP A 74 9.52 -14.06 -17.35
C ASP A 74 10.99 -13.85 -17.79
N ASN A 75 11.81 -13.27 -16.91
CA ASN A 75 13.25 -13.03 -17.09
C ASN A 75 14.09 -13.69 -15.97
N PRO A 76 14.08 -15.03 -15.82
CA PRO A 76 14.67 -15.72 -14.67
C PRO A 76 16.21 -15.63 -14.59
N ASP A 77 16.87 -15.33 -15.72
CA ASP A 77 18.33 -15.26 -15.83
C ASP A 77 18.87 -13.82 -15.88
N GLU A 78 17.99 -12.82 -15.77
CA GLU A 78 18.37 -11.41 -15.82
C GLU A 78 18.54 -10.81 -14.41
N GLU A 79 19.54 -9.96 -14.27
CA GLU A 79 19.70 -9.14 -13.08
C GLU A 79 18.74 -7.95 -13.19
N VAL A 80 17.73 -7.90 -12.31
CA VAL A 80 16.71 -6.86 -12.32
C VAL A 80 17.16 -5.65 -11.52
N ASP A 81 17.00 -4.45 -12.09
CA ASP A 81 17.11 -3.21 -11.33
C ASP A 81 15.83 -3.00 -10.50
N GLU A 82 15.89 -3.33 -9.20
CA GLU A 82 14.77 -3.16 -8.28
C GLU A 82 14.25 -1.71 -8.20
N SER A 83 15.08 -0.72 -8.55
CA SER A 83 14.68 0.69 -8.50
C SER A 83 13.57 1.03 -9.49
N LEU A 84 13.46 0.29 -10.61
CA LEU A 84 12.38 0.43 -11.59
C LEU A 84 11.00 0.08 -11.01
N PHE A 85 10.97 -0.67 -9.92
CA PHE A 85 9.74 -1.11 -9.27
C PHE A 85 9.52 -0.48 -7.89
N THR A 86 10.41 0.41 -7.45
CA THR A 86 10.43 0.92 -6.07
C THR A 86 9.97 2.37 -6.02
N TYR A 87 9.06 2.68 -5.09
CA TYR A 87 8.64 4.05 -4.84
C TYR A 87 9.84 4.91 -4.39
N PRO A 88 9.95 6.17 -4.86
CA PRO A 88 11.10 7.02 -4.56
C PRO A 88 11.12 7.51 -3.10
N GLY A 89 10.01 7.34 -2.37
CA GLY A 89 9.88 7.81 -1.00
C GLY A 89 9.63 9.31 -0.85
N PRO A 90 9.91 9.87 0.34
CA PRO A 90 10.66 9.27 1.45
C PRO A 90 9.79 8.34 2.32
N LYS A 91 10.47 7.59 3.20
CA LYS A 91 9.83 6.86 4.31
C LYS A 91 8.98 7.81 5.18
N PRO A 92 7.87 7.34 5.78
CA PRO A 92 7.16 8.09 6.80
C PRO A 92 8.08 8.63 7.90
N TYR A 93 7.83 9.87 8.33
CA TYR A 93 8.63 10.57 9.33
C TYR A 93 7.81 11.17 10.48
N SER A 94 6.49 11.00 10.43
CA SER A 94 5.59 11.32 11.54
C SER A 94 4.73 10.10 11.88
N LYS A 95 4.16 10.08 13.09
CA LYS A 95 3.22 9.02 13.51
C LYS A 95 2.05 8.94 12.55
N GLU A 96 1.54 10.09 12.11
CA GLU A 96 0.39 10.22 11.23
C GLU A 96 0.68 9.62 9.86
N THR A 97 1.83 9.97 9.25
CA THR A 97 2.24 9.39 7.95
C THR A 97 2.49 7.88 8.04
N ALA A 98 3.02 7.39 9.17
CA ALA A 98 3.22 5.96 9.39
C ALA A 98 1.88 5.23 9.52
N VAL A 99 0.91 5.83 10.25
CA VAL A 99 -0.45 5.29 10.36
C VAL A 99 -1.14 5.26 9.01
N LEU A 100 -0.97 6.29 8.16
CA LEU A 100 -1.54 6.31 6.82
C LEU A 100 -1.00 5.14 5.98
N MET A 101 0.33 4.95 5.93
CA MET A 101 0.95 3.85 5.21
C MET A 101 0.41 2.48 5.66
N MET A 102 0.26 2.27 6.98
CA MET A 102 -0.29 1.01 7.49
C MET A 102 -1.77 0.85 7.12
N ALA A 103 -2.56 1.94 7.18
CA ALA A 103 -3.99 1.90 6.85
C ALA A 103 -4.19 1.55 5.38
N ASP A 104 -3.47 2.24 4.49
CA ASP A 104 -3.50 2.03 3.04
C ASP A 104 -3.14 0.59 2.67
N GLY A 105 -2.00 0.09 3.19
CA GLY A 105 -1.58 -1.29 2.95
C GLY A 105 -2.57 -2.33 3.49
N VAL A 106 -3.13 -2.11 4.67
CA VAL A 106 -4.12 -3.03 5.27
C VAL A 106 -5.44 -3.04 4.47
N GLU A 107 -5.92 -1.89 4.01
CA GLU A 107 -7.13 -1.77 3.20
C GLU A 107 -6.95 -2.45 1.85
N ALA A 108 -5.86 -2.15 1.14
CA ALA A 108 -5.55 -2.73 -0.15
C ALA A 108 -5.41 -4.26 -0.04
N ALA A 109 -4.69 -4.75 0.98
CA ALA A 109 -4.53 -6.17 1.21
C ALA A 109 -5.87 -6.86 1.55
N SER A 110 -6.74 -6.22 2.34
CA SER A 110 -8.00 -6.85 2.78
C SER A 110 -8.94 -7.15 1.63
N ARG A 111 -8.88 -6.36 0.54
CA ARG A 111 -9.66 -6.60 -0.69
C ARG A 111 -9.32 -7.93 -1.38
N SER A 112 -8.12 -8.47 -1.14
CA SER A 112 -7.65 -9.73 -1.74
C SER A 112 -8.00 -10.99 -0.92
N LEU A 113 -8.61 -10.83 0.26
CA LEU A 113 -8.99 -11.96 1.09
C LEU A 113 -10.07 -12.81 0.41
N LYS A 114 -9.84 -14.13 0.38
CA LYS A 114 -10.82 -15.09 -0.13
C LYS A 114 -12.01 -15.25 0.80
N ASN A 115 -11.75 -15.24 2.11
CA ASN A 115 -12.72 -15.38 3.17
C ASN A 115 -12.44 -14.32 4.24
N TYR A 116 -13.50 -13.80 4.85
CA TYR A 116 -13.43 -12.83 5.93
C TYR A 116 -13.83 -13.51 7.24
N ASP A 117 -12.84 -14.00 7.97
CA ASP A 117 -13.00 -14.55 9.32
C ASP A 117 -11.99 -13.89 10.28
N HIS A 118 -12.09 -14.24 11.57
CA HIS A 118 -11.24 -13.60 12.57
C HIS A 118 -9.76 -13.86 12.33
N GLU A 119 -9.39 -15.12 12.06
CA GLU A 119 -8.00 -15.52 11.89
C GLU A 119 -7.38 -14.89 10.64
N SER A 120 -8.08 -14.92 9.50
CA SER A 120 -7.63 -14.32 8.24
C SER A 120 -7.41 -12.81 8.35
N ILE A 121 -8.32 -12.08 9.02
CA ILE A 121 -8.17 -10.64 9.24
C ILE A 121 -7.02 -10.34 10.19
N GLU A 122 -6.88 -11.10 11.28
CA GLU A 122 -5.76 -10.90 12.21
C GLU A 122 -4.41 -11.13 11.55
N ASN A 123 -4.28 -12.25 10.84
CA ASN A 123 -3.07 -12.62 10.12
C ASN A 123 -2.72 -11.60 9.03
N LEU A 124 -3.71 -11.07 8.31
CA LEU A 124 -3.50 -10.05 7.30
C LEU A 124 -2.92 -8.76 7.91
N VAL A 125 -3.55 -8.23 8.96
CA VAL A 125 -3.11 -6.98 9.60
C VAL A 125 -1.71 -7.15 10.18
N ASP A 126 -1.44 -8.29 10.83
CA ASP A 126 -0.13 -8.55 11.41
C ASP A 126 0.95 -8.69 10.34
N THR A 127 0.70 -9.49 9.31
CA THR A 127 1.66 -9.72 8.21
C THR A 127 2.01 -8.43 7.49
N MET A 128 1.01 -7.60 7.15
CA MET A 128 1.25 -6.35 6.42
C MET A 128 2.10 -5.39 7.25
N ILE A 129 1.70 -5.12 8.50
CA ILE A 129 2.41 -4.15 9.35
C ILE A 129 3.80 -4.68 9.74
N ASP A 130 3.94 -5.98 10.00
CA ASP A 130 5.25 -6.56 10.31
C ASP A 130 6.19 -6.54 9.11
N SER A 131 5.67 -6.65 7.88
CA SER A 131 6.46 -6.45 6.67
C SER A 131 7.00 -5.01 6.55
N ASN A 132 6.16 -4.00 6.83
CA ASN A 132 6.61 -2.61 6.85
C ASN A 132 7.69 -2.35 7.93
N ILE A 133 7.55 -2.98 9.10
CA ILE A 133 8.56 -2.90 10.17
C ILE A 133 9.87 -3.56 9.73
N LYS A 134 9.81 -4.78 9.19
CA LYS A 134 11.00 -5.53 8.75
C LYS A 134 11.76 -4.84 7.63
N SER A 135 11.06 -4.12 6.76
CA SER A 135 11.65 -3.30 5.68
C SER A 135 12.11 -1.92 6.15
N GLY A 136 12.04 -1.64 7.45
CA GLY A 136 12.53 -0.39 8.04
C GLY A 136 11.72 0.83 7.62
N GLN A 137 10.47 0.69 7.15
CA GLN A 137 9.68 1.83 6.63
C GLN A 137 9.38 2.88 7.71
N PHE A 138 9.41 2.50 8.99
CA PHE A 138 9.07 3.39 10.10
C PHE A 138 10.29 3.94 10.85
N GLU A 139 11.51 3.72 10.35
CA GLU A 139 12.77 4.13 11.02
C GLU A 139 12.86 5.64 11.30
N ASN A 140 12.23 6.46 10.45
CA ASN A 140 12.28 7.92 10.56
C ASN A 140 11.08 8.51 11.32
N ALA A 141 10.09 7.69 11.67
CA ALA A 141 8.91 8.12 12.40
C ALA A 141 9.08 7.84 13.89
N ASP A 142 8.69 8.81 14.73
CA ASP A 142 8.66 8.63 16.19
C ASP A 142 7.49 7.72 16.61
N ILE A 143 7.44 6.48 16.14
CA ILE A 143 6.38 5.51 16.42
C ILE A 143 6.94 4.31 17.17
N ASN A 144 6.39 4.04 18.35
CA ASN A 144 6.88 2.95 19.21
C ASN A 144 5.99 1.71 19.11
N PHE A 145 6.48 0.57 19.64
CA PHE A 145 5.74 -0.69 19.63
C PHE A 145 4.36 -0.64 20.32
N LYS A 146 4.17 0.24 21.31
CA LYS A 146 2.87 0.42 21.95
C LYS A 146 1.87 1.09 21.00
N ASP A 147 2.32 2.07 20.23
CA ASP A 147 1.53 2.72 19.18
C ASP A 147 1.17 1.69 18.10
N ILE A 148 2.15 0.92 17.60
CA ILE A 148 1.92 -0.15 16.61
C ILE A 148 0.89 -1.18 17.09
N LYS A 149 1.03 -1.67 18.34
CA LYS A 149 0.09 -2.64 18.91
C LYS A 149 -1.32 -2.08 19.00
N ARG A 150 -1.45 -0.79 19.33
CA ARG A 150 -2.74 -0.09 19.37
C ARG A 150 -3.35 0.03 17.97
N ILE A 151 -2.56 0.40 16.98
CA ILE A 151 -2.98 0.55 15.58
C ILE A 151 -3.47 -0.79 15.02
N LYS A 152 -2.68 -1.86 15.16
CA LYS A 152 -3.06 -3.23 14.78
C LYS A 152 -4.42 -3.63 15.36
N LYS A 153 -4.63 -3.40 16.67
CA LYS A 153 -5.90 -3.71 17.33
C LYS A 153 -7.07 -2.90 16.76
N ILE A 154 -6.86 -1.63 16.44
CA ILE A 154 -7.89 -0.77 15.84
C ILE A 154 -8.25 -1.27 14.44
N PHE A 155 -7.26 -1.55 13.59
CA PHE A 155 -7.50 -2.03 12.24
C PHE A 155 -8.20 -3.38 12.20
N LYS A 156 -7.76 -4.35 13.02
CA LYS A 156 -8.44 -5.65 13.17
C LYS A 156 -9.91 -5.46 13.52
N LYS A 157 -10.21 -4.63 14.53
CA LYS A 157 -11.59 -4.32 14.94
C LYS A 157 -12.39 -3.65 13.81
N MET A 158 -11.79 -2.71 13.08
CA MET A 158 -12.45 -2.01 11.98
C MET A 158 -12.80 -2.96 10.84
N LEU A 159 -11.87 -3.81 10.40
CA LEU A 159 -12.11 -4.77 9.32
C LEU A 159 -13.17 -5.81 9.73
N LEU A 160 -13.11 -6.35 10.96
CA LEU A 160 -14.14 -7.26 11.46
C LEU A 160 -15.54 -6.64 11.40
N ASN A 161 -15.66 -5.34 11.73
CA ASN A 161 -16.93 -4.62 11.65
C ASN A 161 -17.37 -4.36 10.20
N ILE A 162 -16.46 -3.92 9.32
CA ILE A 162 -16.74 -3.64 7.90
C ILE A 162 -17.24 -4.90 7.18
N TYR A 163 -16.63 -6.05 7.47
CA TYR A 163 -16.98 -7.32 6.84
C TYR A 163 -18.00 -8.14 7.65
N HIS A 164 -18.62 -7.55 8.68
CA HIS A 164 -19.67 -8.16 9.51
C HIS A 164 -19.31 -9.54 10.09
N VAL A 165 -18.04 -9.75 10.43
CA VAL A 165 -17.55 -11.01 10.98
C VAL A 165 -18.11 -11.19 12.39
N ARG A 166 -18.88 -12.25 12.59
CA ARG A 166 -19.41 -12.59 13.92
C ARG A 166 -18.30 -13.22 14.75
N ILE A 167 -18.14 -12.75 15.99
CA ILE A 167 -17.27 -13.41 16.96
C ILE A 167 -18.00 -14.69 17.39
N GLU A 168 -17.58 -15.83 16.86
CA GLU A 168 -17.95 -17.12 17.44
C GLU A 168 -17.14 -17.30 18.72
N TYR A 169 -17.81 -17.19 19.87
CA TYR A 169 -17.19 -17.57 21.13
C TYR A 169 -16.98 -19.08 21.14
N PRO A 170 -15.76 -19.57 21.45
CA PRO A 170 -15.54 -20.99 21.68
C PRO A 170 -16.48 -21.45 22.81
N LYS A 171 -17.11 -22.61 22.63
CA LYS A 171 -17.76 -23.30 23.75
C LYS A 171 -16.72 -23.84 24.73
#